data_AF-A0A0P7M4Y5-F1
#
_entry.id   AF-A0A0P7M4Y5-F1
#
_cell.length_a   1.000
_cell.length_b   1.000
_cell.length_c   1.000
_cell.angle_alpha   90.00
_cell.angle_beta   90.00
_cell.angle_gamma   90.00
#
_symmetry.space_group_name_H-M   'P 1'
#
loop_
_entity.id
_entity.type
_entity.pdbx_description
1 polymer ?
#
loop_
_entity_poly.entity_id
_entity_poly.type
_entity_poly.pdbx_seq_one_letter_code
_entity_poly.pdbx_strand_id
1 'polypeptide(L)' 'MSKLESLPPQFCASPVDELKMGLDELANNPLYLMRYQQFVSPMVYGERQITWDEAYSRFRSLALAILNA' A
#
# COMPACT_ATOMS: atom_id res chain seq x y z
N MET A 1 18.68 -9.42 -18.82
CA MET A 1 18.02 -8.97 -17.58
C MET A 1 18.66 -7.66 -17.15
N SER A 2 17.87 -6.61 -16.90
CA SER A 2 18.13 -5.58 -15.87
C SER A 2 17.30 -4.31 -16.14
N LYS A 3 15.98 -4.45 -16.36
CA LYS A 3 15.03 -3.38 -16.03
C LYS A 3 14.73 -3.44 -14.52
N LEU A 4 15.78 -3.47 -13.70
CA LEU A 4 15.69 -2.94 -12.35
C LEU A 4 16.05 -1.47 -12.54
N GLU A 5 15.04 -0.70 -12.93
CA GLU A 5 15.09 0.75 -12.89
C GLU A 5 15.59 1.15 -11.49
N SER A 6 16.52 2.10 -11.43
CA SER A 6 17.09 2.57 -10.18
C SER A 6 15.94 2.91 -9.23
N LEU A 7 15.86 2.22 -8.10
CA LEU A 7 14.93 2.54 -7.03
C LEU A 7 14.99 4.05 -6.74
N PRO A 8 13.87 4.69 -6.34
CA PRO A 8 13.86 6.10 -5.99
C PRO A 8 15.05 6.43 -5.08
N PRO A 9 15.73 7.58 -5.26
CA PRO A 9 16.95 7.89 -4.51
C PRO A 9 16.79 7.75 -3.00
N GLN A 10 15.59 8.02 -2.48
CA GLN A 10 15.32 7.90 -1.06
C GLN A 10 14.95 6.48 -0.63
N PHE A 11 14.52 5.57 -1.51
CA PHE A 11 14.51 4.14 -1.20
C PHE A 11 15.93 3.62 -0.88
N CYS A 12 16.94 4.16 -1.57
CA CYS A 12 18.35 3.84 -1.29
C CYS A 12 18.89 4.53 -0.03
N ALA A 13 18.45 5.76 0.27
CA ALA A 13 18.97 6.56 1.39
C ALA A 13 18.25 6.30 2.72
N SER A 14 16.92 6.13 2.69
CA SER A 14 16.08 5.81 3.85
C SER A 14 14.89 4.93 3.39
N PRO A 15 15.10 3.62 3.22
CA PRO A 15 14.08 2.71 2.71
C PRO A 15 12.83 2.67 3.60
N VAL A 16 12.98 2.81 4.91
CA VAL A 16 11.85 2.81 5.85
C VAL A 16 10.97 4.05 5.66
N ASP A 17 11.57 5.22 5.45
CA ASP A 17 10.81 6.45 5.23
C ASP A 17 10.11 6.43 3.86
N GLU A 18 10.73 5.83 2.84
CA GLU A 18 10.07 5.61 1.54
C GLU A 18 8.86 4.70 1.64
N LEU A 19 8.98 3.60 2.37
CA LEU A 19 7.85 2.71 2.57
C LEU A 19 6.73 3.40 3.37
N LYS A 20 7.06 4.24 4.36
CA LYS A 20 6.06 5.05 5.09
C LYS A 20 5.37 6.06 4.17
N MET A 21 6.11 6.76 3.31
CA MET A 21 5.52 7.65 2.31
C MET A 21 4.67 6.89 1.29
N GLY A 22 5.09 5.69 0.88
CA GLY A 22 4.28 4.80 0.05
C GLY A 22 2.97 4.40 0.72
N LEU A 23 2.96 4.17 2.04
CA LEU A 23 1.71 3.97 2.77
C LEU A 23 0.83 5.21 2.67
N ASP A 24 1.35 6.41 2.92
CA ASP A 24 0.57 7.64 2.79
C ASP A 24 0.02 7.86 1.39
N GLU A 25 0.79 7.54 0.36
CA GLU A 25 0.35 7.61 -1.04
C GLU A 25 -0.82 6.65 -1.31
N LEU A 26 -0.73 5.40 -0.82
CA LEU A 26 -1.84 4.45 -0.91
C LEU A 26 -3.11 5.00 -0.25
N ALA A 27 -2.99 5.68 0.90
CA ALA A 27 -4.13 6.21 1.66
C ALA A 27 -4.81 7.39 0.96
N ASN A 28 -4.01 8.31 0.41
CA ASN A 28 -4.47 9.63 -0.01
C ASN A 28 -4.77 9.72 -1.51
N ASN A 29 -4.14 8.89 -2.34
CA ASN A 29 -4.36 8.93 -3.77
C ASN A 29 -5.64 8.13 -4.15
N PRO A 30 -6.68 8.80 -4.72
CA PRO A 30 -7.96 8.18 -5.03
C PRO A 30 -7.85 7.05 -6.05
N LEU A 31 -6.76 6.98 -6.82
CA LEU A 31 -6.45 5.88 -7.73
C LEU A 31 -6.47 4.52 -7.01
N TYR A 32 -5.96 4.44 -5.79
CA TYR A 32 -5.85 3.16 -5.06
C TYR A 32 -7.19 2.73 -4.48
N LEU A 33 -8.03 3.67 -4.02
CA LEU A 33 -9.41 3.39 -3.68
C LEU A 33 -10.18 2.84 -4.89
N MET A 34 -10.04 3.49 -6.05
CA MET A 34 -10.67 3.04 -7.29
C MET A 34 -10.23 1.62 -7.66
N ARG A 35 -8.93 1.34 -7.60
CA ARG A 35 -8.37 0.00 -7.88
C ARG A 35 -8.82 -1.05 -6.87
N TYR A 36 -8.93 -0.67 -5.59
CA TYR A 36 -9.47 -1.57 -4.57
C TYR A 36 -10.89 -1.98 -4.92
N GLN A 37 -11.76 -1.03 -5.24
CA GLN A 37 -13.16 -1.30 -5.59
C GLN A 37 -13.27 -2.16 -6.85
N GLN A 38 -12.46 -1.89 -7.88
CA GLN A 38 -12.51 -2.59 -9.15
C GLN A 38 -11.93 -4.00 -9.11
N PHE A 39 -10.87 -4.22 -8.32
CA PHE A 39 -10.10 -5.45 -8.40
C PHE A 39 -10.05 -6.20 -7.06
N VAL A 40 -9.65 -5.53 -5.98
CA VAL A 40 -9.41 -6.21 -4.70
C VAL A 40 -10.71 -6.65 -4.03
N SER A 41 -11.68 -5.74 -3.94
CA SER A 41 -12.99 -6.01 -3.33
C SER A 41 -13.66 -7.24 -3.93
N PRO A 42 -13.86 -7.33 -5.27
CA PRO A 42 -14.51 -8.50 -5.86
C PRO A 42 -13.63 -9.75 -5.88
N MET A 43 -12.31 -9.63 -6.08
CA MET A 43 -11.45 -10.81 -6.26
C MET A 43 -11.02 -11.47 -4.94
N VAL A 44 -10.84 -10.70 -3.88
CA VAL A 44 -10.34 -11.19 -2.59
C VAL A 44 -11.47 -11.45 -1.62
N TYR A 45 -12.47 -10.57 -1.57
CA TYR A 45 -13.53 -10.63 -0.56
C TYR A 45 -14.85 -11.19 -1.11
N GLY A 46 -15.05 -11.23 -2.43
CA GLY A 46 -16.22 -11.83 -3.06
C GLY A 46 -17.52 -11.17 -2.57
N GLU A 47 -18.39 -11.96 -1.94
CA GLU A 47 -19.65 -11.47 -1.37
C GLU A 47 -19.46 -10.69 -0.06
N ARG A 48 -18.30 -10.84 0.60
CA ARG A 48 -18.02 -10.12 1.84
C ARG A 48 -17.70 -8.66 1.55
N GLN A 49 -18.51 -7.75 2.06
CA GLN A 49 -18.27 -6.32 1.93
C GLN A 49 -17.23 -5.86 2.95
N ILE A 50 -15.96 -5.83 2.55
CA ILE A 50 -14.91 -5.15 3.29
C ILE A 50 -14.70 -3.76 2.66
N THR A 51 -14.80 -2.72 3.47
CA THR A 51 -14.56 -1.35 3.00
C THR A 51 -13.07 -1.12 2.79
N TRP A 52 -12.74 -0.14 1.93
CA TRP A 52 -11.36 0.30 1.77
C TRP A 52 -10.73 0.68 3.12
N ASP A 53 -11.44 1.46 3.93
CA ASP A 53 -10.94 1.92 5.22
C ASP A 53 -10.65 0.76 6.18
N GLU A 54 -11.51 -0.27 6.21
CA GLU A 54 -11.25 -1.46 7.03
C GLU A 54 -10.03 -2.24 6.53
N ALA A 55 -9.95 -2.53 5.23
CA ALA A 55 -8.85 -3.29 4.66
C ALA A 55 -7.51 -2.55 4.82
N TYR A 56 -7.50 -1.28 4.44
CA TYR A 56 -6.29 -0.47 4.40
C TYR A 56 -5.81 -0.09 5.80
N SER A 57 -6.70 0.19 6.77
CA SER A 57 -6.28 0.47 8.16
C SER A 57 -5.57 -0.72 8.81
N ARG A 58 -6.06 -1.94 8.58
CA ARG A 58 -5.42 -3.19 9.06
C ARG A 58 -4.06 -3.39 8.41
N PHE A 59 -4.00 -3.26 7.09
CA PHE A 59 -2.74 -3.38 6.34
C PHE A 59 -1.71 -2.34 6.81
N ARG A 60 -2.11 -1.07 6.90
CA ARG A 60 -1.25 0.03 7.34
C ARG A 60 -0.73 -0.19 8.75
N SER A 61 -1.59 -0.63 9.68
CA SER A 61 -1.18 -0.92 11.06
C SER A 61 -0.13 -2.03 11.13
N LEU A 62 -0.32 -3.12 10.37
CA LEU A 62 0.65 -4.21 10.29
C LEU A 62 1.96 -3.75 9.66
N ALA A 63 1.90 -3.00 8.55
CA ALA A 63 3.08 -2.48 7.88
C ALA A 63 3.88 -1.55 8.80
N LEU A 64 3.22 -0.61 9.49
CA LEU A 64 3.87 0.28 10.45
C LEU A 64 4.47 -0.48 11.64
N ALA A 65 3.82 -1.54 12.13
CA ALA A 65 4.39 -2.36 13.20
C ALA A 65 5.69 -3.03 12.76
N ILE A 66 5.76 -3.53 11.53
CA ILE A 66 6.97 -4.15 10.96
C ILE A 66 8.06 -3.10 10.70
N LEU A 67 7.69 -1.93 10.16
CA LEU A 67 8.63 -0.86 9.82
C LEU A 67 9.22 -0.13 11.05
N ASN A 68 8.62 -0.31 12.22
CA ASN A 68 9.07 0.28 13.49
C ASN A 68 9.66 -0.77 14.46
N ALA A 69 9.76 -2.03 14.04
CA ALA A 69 10.37 -3.12 14.81
C ALA A 69 11.90 -3.13 14.63
#